data_AF-A0A7G8IMT9-F1
#
_entry.id   AF-A0A7G8IMT9-F1
#
_cell.length_a   1.000
_cell.length_b   1.000
_cell.length_c   1.000
_cell.angle_alpha   90.00
_cell.angle_beta   90.00
_cell.angle_gamma   90.00
#
_symmetry.space_group_name_H-M   'P 1'
#
loop_
_entity.id
_entity.type
_entity.pdbx_description
1 polymer ?
#
loop_
_entity_poly.entity_id
_entity_poly.type
_entity_poly.pdbx_seq_one_letter_code
_entity_poly.pdbx_strand_id
1 'polypeptide(L)' 'MDKLERFKLLSNSMPIEKKVELYQQFVATPEAGIERFIELAAAAGLRLDQAEVSE' A
#
# COMPACT_ATOMS: atom_id res chain seq x y z
N MET A 1 0.81 -8.31 -14.42
CA MET A 1 -0.02 -7.26 -13.81
C MET A 1 0.88 -6.12 -13.37
N ASP A 2 0.62 -4.93 -13.89
CA ASP A 2 1.42 -3.73 -13.62
C ASP A 2 1.31 -3.29 -12.15
N LYS A 3 2.31 -2.57 -11.65
CA LYS A 3 2.40 -2.12 -10.25
C LYS A 3 1.21 -1.22 -9.87
N LEU A 4 0.80 -0.35 -10.81
CA LEU A 4 -0.38 0.49 -10.64
C LEU A 4 -1.67 -0.33 -10.58
N GLU A 5 -1.77 -1.42 -11.34
CA GLU A 5 -2.93 -2.31 -11.29
C GLU A 5 -3.05 -3.05 -9.95
N ARG A 6 -1.93 -3.54 -9.39
CA ARG A 6 -1.92 -4.17 -8.06
C ARG A 6 -2.29 -3.18 -6.96
N PHE A 7 -1.78 -1.94 -7.04
CA PHE A 7 -2.18 -0.86 -6.14
C PHE A 7 -3.68 -0.57 -6.21
N LYS A 8 -4.22 -0.43 -7.43
CA LYS A 8 -5.66 -0.19 -7.64
C LYS A 8 -6.52 -1.32 -7.10
N LEU A 9 -6.11 -2.58 -7.29
CA LEU A 9 -6.81 -3.73 -6.73
C LEU A 9 -6.83 -3.71 -5.20
N LEU A 10 -5.67 -3.53 -4.58
CA LEU A 10 -5.57 -3.47 -3.13
C LEU A 10 -6.39 -2.30 -2.57
N SER A 11 -6.24 -1.11 -3.16
CA SER A 11 -7.04 0.06 -2.79
C SER A 11 -8.54 -0.24 -2.94
N ASN A 12 -9.01 -0.76 -4.07
CA ASN A 12 -10.44 -1.03 -4.26
C ASN A 12 -11.00 -2.09 -3.29
N SER A 13 -10.16 -3.01 -2.80
CA SER A 13 -10.55 -4.00 -1.80
C SER A 13 -10.63 -3.46 -0.36
N MET A 14 -10.10 -2.26 -0.11
CA MET A 14 -10.04 -1.68 1.23
C MET A 14 -11.21 -0.71 1.49
N PRO A 15 -11.78 -0.73 2.72
CA PRO A 15 -12.73 0.29 3.15
C PRO A 15 -12.08 1.67 3.21
N ILE A 16 -12.88 2.71 3.03
CA ILE A 16 -12.38 4.09 2.89
C ILE A 16 -11.63 4.57 4.13
N GLU A 17 -12.04 4.14 5.32
CA GLU A 17 -11.41 4.47 6.60
C GLU A 17 -9.96 3.98 6.65
N LYS A 18 -9.70 2.75 6.18
CA LYS A 18 -8.34 2.20 6.10
C LYS A 18 -7.46 2.94 5.10
N LYS A 19 -8.04 3.43 3.99
CA LYS A 19 -7.29 4.26 3.02
C LYS A 19 -6.86 5.59 3.63
N VAL A 20 -7.77 6.21 4.38
CA VAL A 20 -7.50 7.48 5.06
C VAL A 20 -6.41 7.29 6.12
N GLU A 21 -6.46 6.20 6.90
CA GLU A 21 -5.43 5.86 7.89
C GLU A 21 -4.04 5.70 7.24
N LEU A 22 -3.96 4.91 6.16
CA LEU A 22 -2.71 4.72 5.41
C LEU A 22 -2.17 6.04 4.85
N TYR A 23 -3.06 6.88 4.31
CA TYR A 23 -2.66 8.18 3.78
C TYR A 23 -2.15 9.11 4.89
N GLN A 24 -2.81 9.13 6.05
CA GLN A 24 -2.36 9.92 7.20
C GLN A 24 -1.00 9.44 7.71
N GLN A 25 -0.78 8.12 7.78
CA GLN A 25 0.52 7.55 8.13
C GLN A 25 1.59 7.93 7.12
N PHE A 26 1.29 7.87 5.81
CA PHE A 26 2.23 8.27 4.76
C PHE A 26 2.60 9.76 4.84
N VAL A 27 1.63 10.64 5.12
CA VAL A 27 1.89 12.08 5.28
C VAL A 27 2.73 12.37 6.53
N ALA A 28 2.51 11.64 7.62
CA ALA A 28 3.24 11.82 8.87
C ALA A 28 4.64 11.18 8.84
N THR A 29 4.78 10.02 8.21
CA THR A 29 6.01 9.23 8.12
C THR A 29 5.96 8.37 6.85
N PRO A 30 6.51 8.86 5.72
CA PRO A 30 6.42 8.19 4.42
C PRO A 30 6.89 6.73 4.45
N GLU A 31 7.99 6.44 5.15
CA GLU A 31 8.58 5.11 5.25
C GLU A 31 7.63 4.12 5.94
N ALA A 32 7.00 4.54 7.05
CA ALA A 32 6.03 3.72 7.78
C ALA A 32 4.76 3.47 6.94
N GLY A 33 4.32 4.48 6.17
CA GLY A 33 3.21 4.32 5.24
C GLY A 33 3.52 3.32 4.12
N ILE A 34 4.75 3.32 3.60
CA ILE A 34 5.22 2.36 2.58
C ILE A 34 5.28 0.94 3.16
N GLU A 35 5.90 0.76 4.32
CA GLU A 35 5.97 -0.55 5.00
C GLU A 35 4.57 -1.12 5.23
N ARG A 36 3.65 -0.29 5.74
CA ARG A 36 2.27 -0.70 5.99
C ARG A 36 1.53 -1.11 4.72
N PHE A 37 1.79 -0.42 3.62
CA PHE A 37 1.22 -0.76 2.32
C PHE A 37 1.74 -2.11 1.80
N ILE A 38 3.03 -2.39 1.98
CA ILE A 38 3.66 -3.66 1.61
C ILE A 38 3.08 -4.82 2.43
N GLU A 39 2.92 -4.63 3.75
CA GLU A 39 2.27 -5.63 4.63
C GLU A 39 0.85 -5.95 4.17
N LEU A 40 0.06 -4.94 3.81
CA LEU A 40 -1.31 -5.12 3.34
C LEU A 40 -1.38 -5.82 1.99
N ALA A 41 -0.44 -5.50 1.09
CA ALA A 41 -0.32 -6.21 -0.17
C ALA A 41 0.01 -7.68 0.06
N ALA A 42 0.99 -7.98 0.92
CA ALA A 42 1.37 -9.35 1.26
C ALA A 42 0.20 -10.14 1.86
N ALA A 43 -0.58 -9.53 2.76
CA ALA A 43 -1.78 -10.12 3.34
C ALA A 43 -2.87 -10.41 2.30
N ALA A 44 -2.92 -9.63 1.21
CA ALA A 44 -3.82 -9.85 0.07
C ALA A 44 -3.25 -10.83 -0.98
N GLY A 45 -2.10 -11.47 -0.70
CA GLY A 45 -1.42 -12.38 -1.64
C GLY A 45 -0.68 -11.66 -2.78
N LEU A 46 -0.52 -10.34 -2.68
CA LEU A 46 0.22 -9.52 -3.64
C LEU A 46 1.64 -9.31 -3.13
N ARG A 47 2.64 -9.70 -3.94
CA ARG A 47 4.04 -9.40 -3.64
C ARG A 47 4.38 -8.01 -4.18
N LEU A 48 4.80 -7.13 -3.28
CA LEU A 48 5.41 -5.83 -3.53
C LEU A 48 6.72 -5.77 -2.75
N ASP A 49 7.84 -5.51 -3.41
CA ASP A 49 9.11 -5.32 -2.72
C ASP A 49 9.33 -3.83 -2.40
N GLN A 50 9.95 -3.52 -1.25
CA GLN A 50 10.18 -2.14 -0.80
C GLN A 50 10.99 -1.32 -1.80
N ALA A 51 11.97 -1.96 -2.45
CA ALA A 51 12.75 -1.36 -3.53
C ALA A 51 11.88 -0.99 -4.74
N GLU A 52 10.81 -1.74 -5.01
CA GLU A 52 9.87 -1.37 -6.06
C GLU A 52 9.12 -0.12 -5.62
N VAL A 53 8.59 -0.04 -4.39
CA VAL A 53 7.71 1.07 -3.94
C VAL A 53 8.42 2.42 -3.78
N SER A 54 9.75 2.43 -3.60
CA SER A 54 10.56 3.65 -3.38
C SER A 54 11.17 4.29 -4.63
N GLU A 55 10.94 3.76 -5.84
CA GLU A 55 11.20 4.42 -7.14
C GLU A 55 10.00 5.21 -7.66
#